data_AF-D1VVZ1-F1
#
_entry.id   AF-D1VVZ1-F1
#
_cell.length_a   1.000
_cell.length_b   1.000
_cell.length_c   1.000
_cell.angle_alpha   90.00
_cell.angle_beta   90.00
_cell.angle_gamma   90.00
#
_symmetry.space_group_name_H-M   'P 1'
#
loop_
_entity.id
_entity.type
_entity.pdbx_description
1 polymer ?
#
loop_
_entity_poly.entity_id
_entity_poly.type
_entity_poly.pdbx_seq_one_letter_code
_entity_poly.pdbx_strand_id
1 'polypeptide(L)'
;MENFRTLPTTIYFNPNETLQISKAELLSEEFSLAIDILNMGEETVNKITLSVKFKNFSGEYLFNGGEFYFSSDVEILPHSKYYLKPFSLDERFSSSRSIDIRIDSYNANKGVKKISMDGEVQILQPIIPEKKLEKIKEILGPDINTYGENLLDYWRCICGAINPKDIEECRFCKRNKNFVLNNLTEALINSKIVNEILQTSDRSVIEMESLERNMTRSNLTKVAPTKESITKSRINDLSLSYKKTIKKTKNIFNTIFKILLALVIFFGLFLFGRKIYEKNRLAKAEILIEEGDYTRAENIYKNISRINPSIDLSKEFDKANSLIKSDNYFKNANREVLDGDYIEAVKSLNKVIPQDEKNFTKAGEKLEELEDIILQKAIGFYHKGDKDNAIGLIKSYIQAEPLSVRAENILKDIKVNKNLIKVSEVIDEDYEKSTDDANAVSMKELAGSLLNTYQKVTMKMANLRKEADADSDIITTLPQGSELYIEKTKIEGSTRVWCYVQAKNIENEKSYYGWISNKVLMP
;
A
#
# COMPACT_ATOMS: atom_id res chain seq x y z
N MET A 1 30.90 26.17 0.33
CA MET A 1 29.60 26.71 -0.11
C MET A 1 28.51 25.89 0.56
N GLU A 2 27.61 26.54 1.30
CA GLU A 2 26.49 25.88 1.97
C GLU A 2 25.72 24.98 0.99
N ASN A 3 25.24 23.84 1.50
CA ASN A 3 24.45 22.87 0.75
C ASN A 3 23.34 23.57 -0.06
N PHE A 4 23.53 23.80 -1.37
CA PHE A 4 22.53 24.42 -2.23
C PHE A 4 21.32 23.50 -2.28
N ARG A 5 20.28 23.81 -1.51
CA ARG A 5 19.09 22.98 -1.38
C ARG A 5 18.06 23.39 -2.42
N THR A 6 17.39 22.42 -3.00
CA THR A 6 16.32 22.62 -3.97
C THR A 6 15.02 22.06 -3.44
N LEU A 7 13.93 22.76 -3.78
CA LEU A 7 12.56 22.32 -3.67
C LEU A 7 12.23 21.41 -4.88
N PRO A 8 11.10 20.67 -4.84
CA PRO A 8 10.74 19.80 -5.95
C PRO A 8 10.46 20.59 -7.23
N THR A 9 10.81 19.99 -8.37
CA THR A 9 10.51 20.54 -9.71
C THR A 9 9.06 20.23 -10.09
N THR A 10 8.35 21.20 -10.65
CA THR A 10 7.05 20.98 -11.29
C THR A 10 7.27 20.76 -12.79
N ILE A 11 6.77 19.66 -13.33
CA ILE A 11 6.79 19.39 -14.77
C ILE A 11 5.39 19.55 -15.30
N TYR A 12 5.27 20.38 -16.34
CA TYR A 12 4.06 20.54 -17.12
C TYR A 12 4.21 19.78 -18.43
N PHE A 13 3.19 18.99 -18.77
CA PHE A 13 3.21 18.18 -19.98
C PHE A 13 1.78 17.93 -20.46
N ASN A 14 1.64 17.65 -21.76
CA ASN A 14 0.40 17.16 -22.33
C ASN A 14 0.51 15.63 -22.48
N PRO A 15 -0.41 14.83 -21.90
CA PRO A 15 -0.35 13.38 -21.95
C PRO A 15 -0.50 12.81 -23.37
N ASN A 16 -1.12 13.55 -24.29
CA ASN A 16 -1.28 13.14 -25.68
C ASN A 16 0.01 13.27 -26.49
N GLU A 17 1.01 14.00 -25.97
CA GLU A 17 2.30 14.17 -26.61
C GLU A 17 3.21 12.97 -26.37
N THR A 18 4.01 12.68 -27.39
CA THR A 18 4.95 11.56 -27.38
C THR A 18 6.34 11.95 -26.87
N LEU A 19 6.59 13.25 -26.65
CA LEU A 19 7.84 13.77 -26.10
C LEU A 19 7.58 14.30 -24.69
N GLN A 20 8.33 13.84 -23.70
CA GLN A 20 8.12 14.20 -22.29
C GLN A 20 9.42 14.49 -21.56
N ILE A 21 9.36 15.44 -20.62
CA ILE A 21 10.42 15.60 -19.62
C ILE A 21 10.17 14.56 -18.53
N SER A 22 11.12 13.65 -18.36
CA SER A 22 11.09 12.65 -17.28
C SER A 22 11.79 13.11 -16.02
N LYS A 23 12.77 14.00 -16.15
CA LYS A 23 13.52 14.55 -15.03
C LYS A 23 14.03 15.95 -15.34
N ALA A 24 13.91 16.89 -14.40
CA ALA A 24 14.56 18.20 -14.49
C ALA A 24 15.02 18.66 -13.10
N GLU A 25 16.26 19.16 -12.99
CA GLU A 25 16.89 19.52 -11.72
C GLU A 25 17.85 20.72 -11.88
N LEU A 26 17.83 21.63 -10.89
CA LEU A 26 18.85 22.67 -10.72
C LEU A 26 20.14 22.07 -10.15
N LEU A 27 21.29 22.60 -10.57
CA LEU A 27 22.63 22.19 -10.14
C LEU A 27 23.31 23.27 -9.29
N SER A 28 24.18 22.84 -8.36
CA SER A 28 24.75 23.68 -7.28
C SER A 28 25.85 24.66 -7.70
N GLU A 29 26.65 24.36 -8.73
CA GLU A 29 27.93 25.06 -8.98
C GLU A 29 27.88 26.15 -10.07
N GLU A 30 26.82 26.24 -10.86
CA GLU A 30 26.72 27.19 -12.00
C GLU A 30 25.28 27.63 -12.29
N PHE A 31 24.36 27.47 -11.33
CA PHE A 31 22.91 27.64 -11.52
C PHE A 31 22.42 26.98 -12.83
N SER A 32 22.86 25.77 -13.13
CA SER A 32 22.56 25.10 -14.40
C SER A 32 21.38 24.14 -14.29
N LEU A 33 20.77 23.81 -15.42
CA LEU A 33 19.63 22.88 -15.51
C LEU A 33 20.04 21.58 -16.18
N ALA A 34 19.82 20.46 -15.50
CA ALA A 34 19.97 19.11 -16.06
C ALA A 34 18.60 18.52 -16.38
N ILE A 35 18.40 18.03 -17.61
CA ILE A 35 17.08 17.59 -18.08
C ILE A 35 17.18 16.24 -18.80
N ASP A 36 16.31 15.30 -18.43
CA ASP A 36 16.15 14.01 -19.08
C ASP A 36 14.83 13.98 -19.86
N ILE A 37 14.90 13.73 -21.16
CA ILE A 37 13.78 13.73 -22.09
C ILE A 37 13.53 12.30 -22.57
N LEU A 38 12.26 11.93 -22.71
CA LEU A 38 11.83 10.66 -23.29
C LEU A 38 11.13 10.93 -24.61
N ASN A 39 11.60 10.29 -25.68
CA ASN A 39 10.90 10.26 -26.95
C ASN A 39 10.20 8.91 -27.09
N MET A 40 8.88 8.91 -27.00
CA MET A 40 8.00 7.74 -27.22
C MET A 40 7.40 7.73 -28.64
N GLY A 41 7.82 8.68 -29.48
CA GLY A 41 7.36 8.82 -30.86
C GLY A 41 8.23 8.04 -31.84
N GLU A 42 7.83 8.12 -33.11
CA GLU A 42 8.50 7.43 -34.23
C GLU A 42 9.50 8.33 -34.98
N GLU A 43 9.68 9.57 -34.55
CA GLU A 43 10.49 10.58 -35.24
C GLU A 43 11.68 11.00 -34.40
N THR A 44 12.82 11.22 -35.05
CA THR A 44 13.97 11.87 -34.40
C THR A 44 13.64 13.34 -34.14
N VAL A 45 13.93 13.80 -32.93
CA VAL A 45 13.82 15.21 -32.55
C VAL A 45 15.21 15.83 -32.63
N ASN A 46 15.31 16.92 -33.40
CA ASN A 46 16.59 17.55 -33.75
C ASN A 46 16.80 18.90 -33.02
N LYS A 47 15.72 19.48 -32.49
CA LYS A 47 15.75 20.72 -31.71
C LYS A 47 14.61 20.71 -30.72
N ILE A 48 14.85 21.25 -29.53
CA ILE A 48 13.82 21.43 -28.50
C ILE A 48 13.87 22.84 -27.95
N THR A 49 12.71 23.40 -27.63
CA THR A 49 12.53 24.65 -26.90
C THR A 49 11.77 24.37 -25.61
N LEU A 50 12.34 24.80 -24.49
CA LEU A 50 11.81 24.62 -23.15
C LEU A 50 11.31 25.98 -22.64
N SER A 51 10.17 25.99 -21.94
CA SER A 51 9.72 27.15 -21.16
C SER A 51 9.90 26.84 -19.67
N VAL A 52 10.54 27.76 -18.94
CA VAL A 52 10.91 27.60 -17.53
C VAL A 52 10.50 28.84 -16.73
N LYS A 53 9.83 28.62 -15.60
CA LYS A 53 9.67 29.61 -14.52
C LYS A 53 10.48 29.18 -13.32
N PHE A 54 10.98 30.15 -12.56
CA PHE A 54 11.86 29.90 -11.43
C PHE A 54 11.18 30.35 -10.13
N LYS A 55 11.42 29.63 -9.04
CA LYS A 55 10.89 29.91 -7.70
C LYS A 55 12.00 30.03 -6.67
N ASN A 56 11.82 30.89 -5.68
CA ASN A 56 12.73 31.02 -4.54
C ASN A 56 12.52 29.88 -3.51
N PHE A 57 13.25 29.92 -2.39
CA PHE A 57 13.15 28.89 -1.33
C PHE A 57 11.80 28.88 -0.60
N SER A 58 11.06 29.99 -0.65
CA SER A 58 9.69 30.10 -0.11
C SER A 58 8.63 29.56 -1.08
N GLY A 59 9.02 29.15 -2.28
CA GLY A 59 8.11 28.69 -3.34
C GLY A 59 7.49 29.82 -4.17
N GLU A 60 7.87 31.07 -3.92
CA GLU A 60 7.36 32.24 -4.67
C GLU A 60 8.06 32.37 -6.01
N TYR A 61 7.33 32.79 -7.04
CA TYR A 61 7.89 33.00 -8.37
C TYR A 61 8.88 34.16 -8.38
N LEU A 62 10.05 33.90 -8.96
CA LEU A 62 11.00 34.94 -9.35
C LEU A 62 10.49 35.68 -10.60
N PHE A 63 10.95 36.90 -10.81
CA PHE A 63 10.65 37.72 -11.98
C PHE A 63 9.14 37.86 -12.26
N ASN A 64 8.33 37.97 -11.20
CA ASN A 64 6.87 38.05 -11.28
C ASN A 64 6.22 36.90 -12.07
N GLY A 65 6.85 35.72 -12.09
CA GLY A 65 6.34 34.55 -12.82
C GLY A 65 6.61 34.56 -14.32
N GLY A 66 7.53 35.40 -14.79
CA GLY A 66 7.97 35.45 -16.18
C GLY A 66 8.50 34.10 -16.68
N GLU A 67 8.16 33.75 -17.92
CA GLU A 67 8.65 32.55 -18.60
C GLU A 67 9.92 32.83 -19.38
N PHE A 68 10.91 31.95 -19.22
CA PHE A 68 12.17 31.99 -19.95
C PHE A 68 12.24 30.81 -20.91
N TYR A 69 12.68 31.10 -22.13
CA TYR A 69 12.72 30.13 -23.22
C TYR A 69 14.16 29.73 -23.54
N PHE A 70 14.43 28.42 -23.54
CA PHE A 70 15.75 27.87 -23.83
C PHE A 70 15.65 26.89 -24.98
N SER A 71 16.36 27.16 -26.08
CA SER A 71 16.42 26.28 -27.24
C SER A 71 17.77 25.56 -27.33
N SER A 72 17.75 24.29 -27.69
CA SER A 72 18.95 23.48 -27.88
C SER A 72 18.80 22.53 -29.06
N ASP A 73 19.87 22.40 -29.85
CA ASP A 73 19.98 21.37 -30.87
C ASP A 73 20.28 20.03 -30.19
N VAL A 74 19.53 19.00 -30.57
CA VAL A 74 19.52 17.68 -29.92
C VAL A 74 19.46 16.59 -30.98
N GLU A 75 19.69 15.34 -30.60
CA GLU A 75 19.44 14.19 -31.48
C GLU A 75 18.75 13.10 -30.65
N ILE A 76 17.43 13.24 -30.49
CA ILE A 76 16.64 12.32 -29.68
C ILE A 76 16.00 11.30 -30.59
N LEU A 77 16.59 10.10 -30.65
CA LEU A 77 16.10 9.00 -31.47
C LEU A 77 14.70 8.53 -31.03
N PRO A 78 13.91 7.92 -31.93
CA PRO A 78 12.65 7.27 -31.58
C PRO A 78 12.82 6.27 -30.44
N HIS A 79 11.84 6.21 -29.52
CA HIS A 79 11.82 5.29 -28.38
C HIS A 79 13.09 5.33 -27.51
N SER A 80 13.71 6.50 -27.37
CA SER A 80 14.96 6.68 -26.63
C SER A 80 14.86 7.72 -25.52
N LYS A 81 15.75 7.59 -24.54
CA LYS A 81 15.99 8.59 -23.50
C LYS A 81 17.16 9.47 -23.93
N TYR A 82 17.05 10.76 -23.70
CA TYR A 82 18.11 11.73 -23.99
C TYR A 82 18.34 12.63 -22.78
N TYR A 83 19.59 12.70 -22.35
CA TYR A 83 20.08 13.64 -21.37
C TYR A 83 20.55 14.91 -22.08
N LEU A 84 19.82 15.99 -21.86
CA LEU A 84 20.21 17.33 -22.29
C LEU A 84 21.30 17.85 -21.34
N LYS A 85 22.50 18.06 -21.90
CA LYS A 85 23.64 18.54 -21.13
C LYS A 85 23.33 19.86 -20.44
N PRO A 86 23.88 20.12 -19.23
CA PRO A 86 23.49 21.28 -18.47
C PRO A 86 23.97 22.56 -19.14
N PHE A 87 23.08 23.54 -19.23
CA PHE A 87 23.39 24.89 -19.65
C PHE A 87 23.37 25.82 -18.45
N SER A 88 24.32 26.75 -18.39
CA SER A 88 24.46 27.72 -17.30
C SER A 88 23.37 28.78 -17.40
N LEU A 89 22.79 29.16 -16.26
CA LEU A 89 21.87 30.30 -16.18
C LEU A 89 22.63 31.57 -15.79
N ASP A 90 22.06 32.72 -16.14
CA ASP A 90 22.52 34.05 -15.72
C ASP A 90 22.52 34.18 -14.18
N GLU A 91 23.41 34.99 -13.62
CA GLU A 91 23.56 35.19 -12.17
C GLU A 91 22.26 35.65 -11.49
N ARG A 92 21.36 36.32 -12.23
CA ARG A 92 20.04 36.72 -11.74
C ARG A 92 19.18 35.54 -11.25
N PHE A 93 19.45 34.31 -11.71
CA PHE A 93 18.76 33.10 -11.27
C PHE A 93 19.36 32.48 -10.00
N SER A 94 20.33 33.14 -9.35
CA SER A 94 21.07 32.60 -8.19
C SER A 94 20.21 32.26 -6.96
N SER A 95 19.09 32.96 -6.79
CA SER A 95 18.11 32.72 -5.73
C SER A 95 17.10 31.60 -6.06
N SER A 96 17.18 31.00 -7.25
CA SER A 96 16.30 29.92 -7.67
C SER A 96 16.51 28.66 -6.84
N ARG A 97 15.41 28.01 -6.44
CA ARG A 97 15.39 26.80 -5.61
C ARG A 97 14.42 25.75 -6.15
N SER A 98 13.49 26.11 -7.02
CA SER A 98 12.65 25.19 -7.79
C SER A 98 12.33 25.79 -9.16
N ILE A 99 11.90 24.93 -10.08
CA ILE A 99 11.47 25.32 -11.41
C ILE A 99 10.12 24.71 -11.74
N ASP A 100 9.38 25.43 -12.56
CA ASP A 100 8.23 24.93 -13.31
C ASP A 100 8.67 24.87 -14.77
N ILE A 101 8.65 23.68 -15.38
CA ILE A 101 9.24 23.45 -16.71
C ILE A 101 8.30 22.69 -17.64
N ARG A 102 8.32 23.07 -18.92
CA ARG A 102 7.64 22.36 -20.03
C ARG A 102 8.46 22.34 -21.30
N ILE A 103 8.05 21.46 -22.22
CA ILE A 103 8.44 21.55 -23.63
C ILE A 103 7.46 22.49 -24.31
N ASP A 104 7.93 23.61 -24.85
CA ASP A 104 7.10 24.55 -25.61
C ASP A 104 6.94 24.09 -27.07
N SER A 105 8.05 23.69 -27.69
CA SER A 105 8.08 23.27 -29.09
C SER A 105 9.30 22.40 -29.39
N TYR A 106 9.24 21.65 -30.48
CA TYR A 106 10.36 20.85 -30.97
C TYR A 106 10.35 20.72 -32.49
N ASN A 107 11.52 20.49 -33.08
CA ASN A 107 11.65 20.17 -34.49
C ASN A 107 11.87 18.67 -34.65
N ALA A 108 10.98 18.02 -35.39
CA ALA A 108 11.15 16.66 -35.86
C ALA A 108 11.48 16.65 -37.36
N ASN A 109 11.87 15.50 -37.90
CA ASN A 109 12.16 15.34 -39.33
C ASN A 109 11.01 15.80 -40.26
N LYS A 110 9.76 15.84 -39.78
CA LYS A 110 8.58 16.30 -40.53
C LYS A 110 8.23 17.79 -40.33
N GLY A 111 9.04 18.54 -39.60
CA GLY A 111 8.85 19.97 -39.38
C GLY A 111 8.75 20.36 -37.90
N VAL A 112 8.42 21.64 -37.67
CA VAL A 112 8.24 22.22 -36.34
C VAL A 112 6.91 21.78 -35.75
N LYS A 113 6.92 21.29 -34.52
CA LYS A 113 5.72 20.96 -33.74
C LYS A 113 5.68 21.83 -32.49
N LYS A 114 4.58 22.57 -32.32
CA LYS A 114 4.29 23.30 -31.09
C LYS A 114 3.46 22.39 -30.18
N ILE A 115 3.85 22.27 -28.92
CA ILE A 115 3.12 21.47 -27.94
C ILE A 115 1.82 22.20 -27.59
N SER A 116 0.70 21.48 -27.62
CA SER A 116 -0.58 22.05 -27.20
C SER A 116 -0.63 22.19 -25.67
N MET A 117 -1.00 23.38 -25.21
CA MET A 117 -1.27 23.65 -23.79
C MET A 117 -2.66 23.16 -23.36
N ASP A 118 -3.53 22.82 -24.31
CA ASP A 118 -4.86 22.30 -24.01
C ASP A 118 -4.77 20.90 -23.40
N GLY A 119 -5.29 20.75 -22.18
CA GLY A 119 -5.17 19.50 -21.43
C GLY A 119 -3.79 19.27 -20.82
N GLU A 120 -2.99 20.33 -20.65
CA GLU A 120 -1.73 20.29 -19.90
C GLU A 120 -1.97 19.92 -18.43
N VAL A 121 -1.07 19.11 -17.89
CA VAL A 121 -1.12 18.59 -16.53
C VAL A 121 0.19 18.94 -15.83
N GLN A 122 0.07 19.34 -14.56
CA GLN A 122 1.22 19.56 -13.69
C GLN A 122 1.49 18.35 -12.82
N ILE A 123 2.76 18.00 -12.66
CA ILE A 123 3.19 16.96 -11.71
C ILE A 123 4.35 17.50 -10.89
N LEU A 124 4.37 17.13 -9.62
CA LEU A 124 5.56 17.32 -8.80
C LEU A 124 6.53 16.16 -9.04
N GLN A 125 7.80 16.47 -9.30
CA GLN A 125 8.83 15.45 -9.43
C GLN A 125 9.26 14.97 -8.03
N PRO A 126 9.25 13.65 -7.74
CA PRO A 126 9.69 13.13 -6.45
C PRO A 126 11.14 13.52 -6.13
N ILE A 127 11.38 13.88 -4.87
CA ILE A 127 12.73 14.16 -4.37
C ILE A 127 13.36 12.85 -3.87
N ILE A 128 14.31 12.33 -4.64
CA ILE A 128 15.11 11.16 -4.28
C ILE A 128 16.56 11.62 -4.09
N PRO A 129 17.11 11.58 -2.85
CA PRO A 129 18.54 11.83 -2.62
C PRO A 129 19.41 10.90 -3.44
N GLU A 130 20.57 11.37 -3.90
CA GLU A 130 21.46 10.62 -4.79
C GLU A 130 21.86 9.25 -4.20
N LYS A 131 22.32 9.22 -2.95
CA LYS A 131 22.64 7.97 -2.22
C LYS A 131 21.46 7.00 -2.13
N LYS A 132 20.23 7.53 -1.97
CA LYS A 132 19.01 6.70 -1.95
C LYS A 132 18.75 6.12 -3.33
N LEU A 133 18.89 6.92 -4.39
CA LEU A 133 18.71 6.45 -5.76
C LEU A 133 19.75 5.41 -6.16
N GLU A 134 21.01 5.58 -5.77
CA GLU A 134 22.07 4.59 -5.95
C GLU A 134 21.71 3.27 -5.29
N LYS A 135 21.27 3.30 -4.03
CA LYS A 135 20.86 2.09 -3.31
C LYS A 135 19.62 1.43 -3.92
N ILE A 136 18.66 2.22 -4.39
CA ILE A 136 17.50 1.72 -5.15
C ILE A 136 17.98 0.94 -6.37
N LYS A 137 18.92 1.49 -7.14
CA LYS A 137 19.43 0.86 -8.36
C LYS A 137 20.24 -0.40 -8.07
N GLU A 138 21.01 -0.41 -6.99
CA GLU A 138 21.76 -1.57 -6.52
C GLU A 138 20.83 -2.75 -6.18
N ILE A 139 19.74 -2.48 -5.46
CA ILE A 139 18.83 -3.53 -4.96
C ILE A 139 17.81 -3.96 -6.02
N LEU A 140 17.22 -3.00 -6.73
CA LEU A 140 16.03 -3.23 -7.58
C LEU A 140 16.34 -3.14 -9.08
N GLY A 141 17.56 -2.77 -9.43
CA GLY A 141 18.06 -2.73 -10.81
C GLY A 141 18.28 -1.32 -11.37
N PRO A 142 19.16 -1.18 -12.38
CA PRO A 142 19.65 0.12 -12.88
C PRO A 142 18.60 0.98 -13.58
N ASP A 143 17.50 0.36 -14.03
CA ASP A 143 16.45 1.01 -14.82
C ASP A 143 15.50 1.90 -13.99
N ILE A 144 15.63 1.89 -12.66
CA ILE A 144 14.77 2.68 -11.77
C ILE A 144 15.31 4.10 -11.66
N ASN A 145 14.54 5.06 -12.17
CA ASN A 145 14.88 6.48 -12.16
C ASN A 145 13.99 7.31 -11.22
N THR A 146 12.81 6.78 -10.86
CA THR A 146 11.84 7.42 -9.98
C THR A 146 10.90 6.36 -9.37
N TYR A 147 9.90 6.80 -8.60
CA TYR A 147 8.87 5.95 -8.03
C TYR A 147 7.71 5.72 -9.01
N GLY A 148 7.08 4.56 -8.91
CA GLY A 148 5.75 4.34 -9.43
C GLY A 148 4.74 5.21 -8.67
N GLU A 149 3.80 5.82 -9.38
CA GLU A 149 2.82 6.72 -8.76
C GLU A 149 1.49 6.63 -9.49
N ASN A 150 0.41 6.52 -8.72
CA ASN A 150 -0.95 6.48 -9.24
C ASN A 150 -1.60 7.85 -9.04
N LEU A 151 -1.75 8.61 -10.12
CA LEU A 151 -2.40 9.93 -10.11
C LEU A 151 -3.87 9.78 -10.54
N LEU A 152 -4.66 10.86 -10.45
CA LEU A 152 -6.09 10.82 -10.78
C LEU A 152 -6.33 10.29 -12.21
N ASP A 153 -5.79 11.02 -13.19
CA ASP A 153 -5.99 10.73 -14.62
C ASP A 153 -4.75 10.09 -15.30
N TYR A 154 -3.69 9.83 -14.53
CA TYR A 154 -2.42 9.35 -15.05
C TYR A 154 -1.76 8.36 -14.09
N TRP A 155 -0.69 7.73 -14.55
CA TRP A 155 0.24 7.02 -13.68
C TRP A 155 1.68 7.19 -14.17
N ARG A 156 2.60 7.30 -13.20
CA ARG A 156 4.03 7.42 -13.45
C ARG A 156 4.67 6.05 -13.39
N CYS A 157 5.48 5.74 -14.40
CA CYS A 157 6.32 4.56 -14.39
C CYS A 157 7.67 4.87 -13.72
N ILE A 158 8.33 3.85 -13.15
CA ILE A 158 9.69 3.99 -12.58
C ILE A 158 10.76 4.48 -13.55
N CYS A 159 10.52 4.38 -14.87
CA CYS A 159 11.43 4.95 -15.87
C CYS A 159 11.30 6.47 -16.02
N GLY A 160 10.28 7.08 -15.39
CA GLY A 160 9.96 8.51 -15.46
C GLY A 160 8.88 8.91 -16.47
N ALA A 161 8.38 7.97 -17.28
CA ALA A 161 7.31 8.26 -18.24
C ALA A 161 5.95 8.38 -17.53
N ILE A 162 5.14 9.32 -18.01
CA ILE A 162 3.78 9.54 -17.51
C ILE A 162 2.79 9.04 -18.55
N ASN A 163 1.90 8.18 -18.11
CA ASN A 163 0.98 7.44 -18.95
C ASN A 163 -0.46 7.82 -18.59
N PRO A 164 -1.37 7.92 -19.57
CA PRO A 164 -2.80 8.00 -19.31
C PRO A 164 -3.29 6.86 -18.42
N LYS A 165 -4.31 7.12 -17.60
CA LYS A 165 -4.83 6.16 -16.60
C LYS A 165 -5.23 4.82 -17.21
N ASP A 166 -5.83 4.86 -18.39
CA ASP A 166 -6.38 3.72 -19.13
C ASP A 166 -5.32 2.87 -19.84
N ILE A 167 -4.09 3.37 -19.96
CA ILE A 167 -2.98 2.66 -20.58
C ILE A 167 -2.34 1.71 -19.56
N GLU A 168 -2.45 0.40 -19.80
CA GLU A 168 -1.96 -0.67 -18.91
C GLU A 168 -0.44 -0.92 -18.99
N GLU A 169 0.24 -0.40 -20.02
CA GLU A 169 1.68 -0.57 -20.22
C GLU A 169 2.36 0.78 -20.40
N CYS A 170 3.51 0.97 -19.74
CA CYS A 170 4.28 2.20 -19.90
C CYS A 170 4.62 2.43 -21.37
N ARG A 171 4.21 3.56 -21.93
CA ARG A 171 4.40 3.88 -23.36
C ARG A 171 5.87 3.90 -23.76
N PHE A 172 6.76 4.19 -22.82
CA PHE A 172 8.21 4.17 -23.00
C PHE A 172 8.81 2.77 -22.78
N CYS A 173 8.86 2.27 -21.53
CA CYS A 173 9.59 1.03 -21.21
C CYS A 173 8.74 -0.25 -21.25
N LYS A 174 7.47 -0.17 -21.64
CA LYS A 174 6.51 -1.29 -21.76
C LYS A 174 6.22 -2.07 -20.48
N ARG A 175 6.73 -1.63 -19.32
CA ARG A 175 6.39 -2.22 -18.02
C ARG A 175 4.89 -2.12 -17.75
N ASN A 176 4.31 -3.20 -17.24
CA ASN A 176 2.91 -3.24 -16.85
C ASN A 176 2.63 -2.29 -15.66
N LYS A 177 1.52 -1.57 -15.74
CA LYS A 177 1.04 -0.60 -14.74
C LYS A 177 0.86 -1.25 -13.37
N ASN A 178 0.12 -2.35 -13.29
CA ASN A 178 -0.17 -3.02 -12.01
C ASN A 178 1.11 -3.55 -11.37
N PHE A 179 2.04 -4.08 -12.17
CA PHE A 179 3.35 -4.47 -11.64
C PHE A 179 4.05 -3.27 -10.99
N VAL A 180 4.13 -2.13 -11.68
CA VAL A 180 4.78 -0.92 -11.15
C VAL A 180 4.08 -0.40 -9.90
N LEU A 181 2.76 -0.25 -9.92
CA LEU A 181 2.00 0.34 -8.82
C LEU A 181 1.90 -0.57 -7.59
N ASN A 182 1.94 -1.90 -7.76
CA ASN A 182 1.87 -2.85 -6.65
C ASN A 182 3.24 -3.27 -6.11
N ASN A 183 4.35 -2.82 -6.72
CA ASN A 183 5.70 -3.23 -6.29
C ASN A 183 6.71 -2.10 -6.15
N LEU A 184 6.50 -0.96 -6.81
CA LEU A 184 7.54 0.03 -7.06
C LEU A 184 7.12 1.47 -6.75
N THR A 185 6.08 1.65 -5.92
CA THR A 185 5.76 2.95 -5.32
C THR A 185 6.79 3.33 -4.25
N GLU A 186 6.81 4.60 -3.83
CA GLU A 186 7.76 5.06 -2.81
C GLU A 186 7.72 4.21 -1.53
N ALA A 187 6.53 3.96 -0.98
CA ALA A 187 6.36 3.15 0.23
C ALA A 187 6.90 1.73 0.06
N LEU A 188 6.62 1.09 -1.08
CA LEU A 188 7.05 -0.28 -1.36
C LEU A 188 8.56 -0.37 -1.62
N ILE A 189 9.13 0.60 -2.32
CA ILE A 189 10.59 0.68 -2.51
C ILE A 189 11.28 0.93 -1.18
N ASN A 190 10.77 1.83 -0.34
CA ASN A 190 11.32 2.09 0.98
C ASN A 190 11.31 0.83 1.86
N SER A 191 10.20 0.09 1.88
CA SER A 191 10.10 -1.19 2.60
C SER A 191 11.13 -2.21 2.11
N LYS A 192 11.34 -2.34 0.80
CA LYS A 192 12.36 -3.24 0.23
C LYS A 192 13.78 -2.86 0.62
N ILE A 193 14.10 -1.57 0.58
CA ILE A 193 15.43 -1.07 1.00
C ILE A 193 15.67 -1.37 2.48
N VAL A 194 14.68 -1.13 3.35
CA VAL A 194 14.80 -1.42 4.79
C VAL A 194 15.00 -2.91 5.03
N ASN A 195 14.21 -3.77 4.38
CA ASN A 195 14.36 -5.23 4.50
C ASN A 195 15.73 -5.72 4.05
N GLU A 196 16.27 -5.20 2.93
CA GLU A 196 17.60 -5.55 2.44
C GLU A 196 18.71 -5.12 3.41
N ILE A 197 18.60 -3.90 3.96
CA ILE A 197 19.55 -3.40 4.96
C ILE A 197 19.52 -4.29 6.21
N LEU A 198 18.32 -4.64 6.70
CA LEU A 198 18.14 -5.52 7.87
C LEU A 198 18.76 -6.91 7.65
N GLN A 199 18.77 -7.41 6.41
CA GLN A 199 19.36 -8.71 6.07
C GLN A 199 20.89 -8.68 5.89
N THR A 200 21.49 -7.50 5.68
CA THR A 200 22.90 -7.37 5.26
C THR A 200 23.81 -6.69 6.29
N SER A 201 23.30 -6.16 7.39
CA SER A 201 24.10 -5.41 8.36
C SER A 201 24.17 -6.01 9.78
N ASP A 202 25.38 -6.32 10.25
CA ASP A 202 25.72 -6.54 11.68
C ASP A 202 25.82 -5.19 12.44
N ARG A 203 24.81 -4.33 12.33
CA ARG A 203 24.81 -2.99 12.94
C ARG A 203 23.92 -2.91 14.17
N SER A 204 24.26 -1.98 15.06
CA SER A 204 23.52 -1.78 16.31
C SER A 204 22.09 -1.27 16.06
N VAL A 205 21.15 -1.61 16.95
CA VAL A 205 19.71 -1.25 16.84
C VAL A 205 19.52 0.27 16.66
N ILE A 206 20.30 1.10 17.35
CA ILE A 206 20.23 2.57 17.30
C ILE A 206 20.69 3.10 15.93
N GLU A 207 21.73 2.51 15.34
CA GLU A 207 22.18 2.86 14.00
C GLU A 207 21.14 2.47 12.95
N MET A 208 20.49 1.31 13.11
CA MET A 208 19.44 0.85 12.21
C MET A 208 18.21 1.75 12.23
N GLU A 209 17.72 2.15 13.41
CA GLU A 209 16.62 3.12 13.50
C GLU A 209 16.98 4.47 12.88
N SER A 210 18.22 4.94 13.07
CA SER A 210 18.67 6.20 12.47
C SER A 210 18.74 6.11 10.93
N LEU A 211 19.15 4.96 10.40
CA LEU A 211 19.26 4.70 8.97
C LEU A 211 17.88 4.53 8.34
N GLU A 212 16.97 3.82 9.01
CA GLU A 212 15.56 3.68 8.64
C GLU A 212 14.88 5.03 8.58
N ARG A 213 15.01 5.87 9.62
CA ARG A 213 14.46 7.24 9.65
C ARG A 213 15.01 8.12 8.52
N ASN A 214 16.28 7.97 8.17
CA ASN A 214 16.91 8.77 7.10
C ASN A 214 16.56 8.28 5.68
N MET A 215 16.30 6.99 5.50
CA MET A 215 16.01 6.39 4.19
C MET A 215 14.51 6.42 3.82
N THR A 216 13.63 6.43 4.81
CA THR A 216 12.17 6.36 4.62
C THR A 216 11.48 7.72 4.62
N ARG A 217 12.13 8.79 5.12
CA ARG A 217 11.57 10.15 5.11
C ARG A 217 11.43 10.70 3.69
N SER A 218 10.23 11.16 3.37
CA SER A 218 9.96 12.01 2.22
C SER A 218 10.64 13.36 2.45
N ASN A 219 11.61 13.68 1.60
CA ASN A 219 12.40 14.89 1.74
C ASN A 219 11.66 16.06 1.09
N LEU A 220 11.39 17.13 1.86
CA LEU A 220 10.83 18.38 1.33
C LEU A 220 11.86 19.16 0.49
N THR A 221 13.16 18.91 0.70
CA THR A 221 14.27 19.50 -0.03
C THR A 221 15.38 18.49 -0.25
N LYS A 222 16.18 18.65 -1.31
CA LYS A 222 17.45 17.90 -1.49
C LYS A 222 18.61 18.84 -1.72
N VAL A 223 19.81 18.39 -1.39
CA VAL A 223 21.03 19.04 -1.91
C VAL A 223 21.05 18.84 -3.42
N ALA A 224 21.21 19.93 -4.17
CA ALA A 224 21.34 19.85 -5.61
C ALA A 224 22.62 19.10 -5.98
N PRO A 225 22.56 18.26 -7.01
CA PRO A 225 23.74 17.57 -7.49
C PRO A 225 24.69 18.54 -8.20
N THR A 226 25.97 18.18 -8.24
CA THR A 226 26.98 18.94 -9.00
C THR A 226 26.93 18.55 -10.47
N LYS A 227 27.42 19.43 -11.36
CA LYS A 227 27.53 19.15 -12.80
C LYS A 227 28.40 17.92 -13.08
N GLU A 228 29.44 17.72 -12.28
CA GLU A 228 30.34 16.57 -12.39
C GLU A 228 29.63 15.25 -12.01
N SER A 229 28.87 15.21 -10.92
CA SER A 229 28.14 14.01 -10.47
C SER A 229 27.11 13.54 -11.51
N ILE A 230 26.36 14.47 -12.10
CA ILE A 230 25.31 14.16 -13.08
C ILE A 230 25.92 13.72 -14.41
N THR A 231 26.99 14.37 -14.89
CA THR A 231 27.58 14.04 -16.19
C THR A 231 28.29 12.67 -16.19
N LYS A 232 28.78 12.20 -15.03
CA LYS A 232 29.29 10.82 -14.88
C LYS A 232 28.18 9.76 -14.90
N SER A 233 27.02 10.06 -14.31
CA SER A 233 25.92 9.11 -14.16
C SER A 233 24.92 9.11 -15.32
N ARG A 234 24.83 10.21 -16.09
CA ARG A 234 23.91 10.38 -17.23
C ARG A 234 24.68 10.57 -18.53
N ILE A 235 24.68 9.54 -19.36
CA ILE A 235 25.34 9.53 -20.66
C ILE A 235 24.29 9.21 -21.72
N ASN A 236 24.35 9.90 -22.86
CA ASN A 236 23.58 9.54 -24.05
C ASN A 236 24.25 8.32 -24.68
N ASP A 237 23.81 7.13 -24.29
CA ASP A 237 24.29 5.89 -24.87
C ASP A 237 23.55 5.60 -26.19
N LEU A 238 24.24 5.84 -27.31
CA LEU A 238 23.75 5.56 -28.67
C LEU A 238 23.59 4.05 -28.94
N SER A 239 24.14 3.17 -28.10
CA SER A 239 24.19 1.72 -28.34
C SER A 239 22.93 0.94 -27.91
N LEU A 240 22.05 1.54 -27.09
CA LEU A 240 20.81 0.91 -26.60
C LEU A 240 19.57 1.18 -27.48
N SER A 241 19.75 1.88 -28.60
CA SER A 241 18.72 2.12 -29.60
C SER A 241 18.67 0.95 -30.59
N TYR A 242 17.66 0.07 -30.44
CA TYR A 242 16.99 -0.75 -31.48
C TYR A 242 16.69 -2.18 -31.00
N LYS A 243 15.48 -2.41 -30.45
CA LYS A 243 14.82 -3.73 -30.48
C LYS A 243 13.65 -3.71 -31.47
N LYS A 244 14.00 -3.98 -32.74
CA LYS A 244 13.26 -4.65 -33.82
C LYS A 244 11.71 -4.53 -33.82
N THR A 245 11.19 -3.65 -34.68
CA THR A 245 9.85 -3.76 -35.27
C THR A 245 9.86 -4.75 -36.44
N ILE A 246 8.97 -5.75 -36.39
CA ILE A 246 8.80 -6.78 -37.42
C ILE A 246 8.18 -6.15 -38.67
N LYS A 247 8.91 -6.18 -39.80
CA LYS A 247 8.36 -5.82 -41.12
C LYS A 247 7.40 -6.93 -41.59
N LYS A 248 6.11 -6.58 -41.77
CA LYS A 248 5.16 -7.40 -42.54
C LYS A 248 5.42 -7.22 -44.03
N THR A 249 5.88 -8.29 -44.69
CA THR A 249 5.90 -8.39 -46.14
C THR A 249 4.50 -8.70 -46.66
N LYS A 250 4.10 -8.02 -47.74
CA LYS A 250 2.93 -8.36 -48.55
C LYS A 250 3.37 -9.35 -49.64
N ASN A 251 2.71 -10.50 -49.77
CA ASN A 251 1.85 -10.79 -50.92
C ASN A 251 1.25 -12.22 -50.94
N ILE A 252 -0.04 -12.24 -51.35
CA ILE A 252 -0.77 -13.23 -52.17
C ILE A 252 -0.99 -14.65 -51.62
N PHE A 253 -2.19 -14.88 -51.06
CA PHE A 253 -2.97 -16.13 -51.18
C PHE A 253 -4.46 -15.79 -50.94
N ASN A 254 -5.20 -15.33 -51.96
CA ASN A 254 -6.31 -14.38 -51.72
C ASN A 254 -7.76 -14.89 -51.69
N THR A 255 -8.02 -16.18 -51.47
CA THR A 255 -9.42 -16.66 -51.35
C THR A 255 -9.64 -17.71 -50.26
N ILE A 256 -8.81 -18.74 -50.17
CA ILE A 256 -8.90 -19.73 -49.07
C ILE A 256 -8.44 -19.11 -47.73
N PHE A 257 -7.41 -18.27 -47.77
CA PHE A 257 -6.96 -17.52 -46.59
C PHE A 257 -8.02 -16.53 -46.10
N LYS A 258 -8.87 -15.95 -46.97
CA LYS A 258 -9.92 -15.04 -46.50
C LYS A 258 -11.01 -15.76 -45.71
N ILE A 259 -11.35 -16.99 -46.10
CA ILE A 259 -12.33 -17.82 -45.37
C ILE A 259 -11.71 -18.31 -44.06
N LEU A 260 -10.45 -18.77 -44.08
CA LEU A 260 -9.74 -19.18 -42.88
C LEU A 260 -9.50 -17.99 -41.93
N LEU A 261 -9.15 -16.82 -42.46
CA LEU A 261 -8.97 -15.58 -41.72
C LEU A 261 -10.31 -15.06 -41.20
N ALA A 262 -11.41 -15.17 -41.95
CA ALA A 262 -12.74 -14.84 -41.45
C ALA A 262 -13.17 -15.78 -40.33
N LEU A 263 -12.87 -17.07 -40.40
CA LEU A 263 -13.10 -18.03 -39.30
C LEU A 263 -12.20 -17.74 -38.10
N VAL A 264 -10.92 -17.42 -38.30
CA VAL A 264 -9.98 -17.04 -37.23
C VAL A 264 -10.34 -15.69 -36.61
N ILE A 265 -10.83 -14.74 -37.41
CA ILE A 265 -11.34 -13.45 -36.93
C ILE A 265 -12.67 -13.67 -36.20
N PHE A 266 -13.57 -14.52 -36.70
CA PHE A 266 -14.84 -14.82 -36.03
C PHE A 266 -14.61 -15.57 -34.71
N PHE A 267 -13.72 -16.56 -34.70
CA PHE A 267 -13.30 -17.27 -33.50
C PHE A 267 -12.52 -16.36 -32.55
N GLY A 268 -11.68 -15.47 -33.09
CA GLY A 268 -10.97 -14.43 -32.36
C GLY A 268 -11.92 -13.43 -31.72
N LEU A 269 -12.94 -12.95 -32.45
CA LEU A 269 -14.00 -12.08 -31.94
C LEU A 269 -14.89 -12.79 -30.92
N PHE A 270 -15.13 -14.09 -31.10
CA PHE A 270 -15.86 -14.92 -30.13
C PHE A 270 -15.07 -15.07 -28.82
N LEU A 271 -13.76 -15.35 -28.89
CA LEU A 271 -12.88 -15.41 -27.72
C LEU A 271 -12.65 -14.04 -27.08
N PHE A 272 -12.51 -12.98 -27.89
CA PHE A 272 -12.32 -11.61 -27.41
C PHE A 272 -13.61 -11.06 -26.78
N GLY A 273 -14.77 -11.38 -27.35
CA GLY A 273 -16.08 -11.09 -26.78
C GLY A 273 -16.30 -11.81 -25.45
N ARG A 274 -15.88 -13.07 -25.31
CA ARG A 274 -15.87 -13.78 -24.02
C ARG A 274 -14.98 -13.08 -23.00
N LYS A 275 -13.78 -12.67 -23.38
CA LYS A 275 -12.83 -11.97 -22.49
C LYS A 275 -13.35 -10.59 -22.04
N ILE A 276 -14.01 -9.84 -22.92
CA ILE A 276 -14.67 -8.56 -22.59
C ILE A 276 -15.86 -8.79 -21.66
N TYR A 277 -16.70 -9.80 -21.97
CA TYR A 277 -17.83 -10.18 -21.13
C TYR A 277 -17.37 -10.57 -19.72
N GLU A 278 -16.31 -11.38 -19.61
CA GLU A 278 -15.69 -11.77 -18.34
C GLU A 278 -15.21 -10.55 -17.56
N LYS A 279 -14.40 -9.66 -18.18
CA LYS A 279 -13.86 -8.46 -17.52
C LYS A 279 -14.96 -7.54 -16.99
N ASN A 280 -15.98 -7.28 -17.79
CA ASN A 280 -17.09 -6.40 -17.39
C ASN A 280 -17.94 -7.03 -16.27
N ARG A 281 -18.13 -8.35 -16.29
CA ARG A 281 -18.87 -9.07 -15.25
C ARG A 281 -18.07 -9.15 -13.96
N LEU A 282 -16.76 -9.38 -14.01
CA LEU A 282 -15.89 -9.33 -12.83
C LEU A 282 -15.88 -7.93 -12.20
N ALA A 283 -15.76 -6.87 -13.00
CA ALA A 283 -15.86 -5.50 -12.50
C ALA A 283 -17.22 -5.22 -11.83
N LYS A 284 -18.31 -5.71 -12.42
CA LYS A 284 -19.65 -5.62 -11.81
C LYS A 284 -19.76 -6.40 -10.51
N ALA A 285 -19.12 -7.56 -10.41
CA ALA A 285 -19.08 -8.35 -9.18
C ALA A 285 -18.31 -7.62 -8.07
N GLU A 286 -17.19 -6.97 -8.39
CA GLU A 286 -16.42 -6.19 -7.41
C GLU A 286 -17.20 -4.97 -6.91
N ILE A 287 -17.89 -4.24 -7.79
CA ILE A 287 -18.80 -3.15 -7.37
C ILE A 287 -19.88 -3.69 -6.41
N LEU A 288 -20.45 -4.87 -6.68
CA LEU A 288 -21.43 -5.48 -5.78
C LEU A 288 -20.82 -5.91 -4.43
N ILE A 289 -19.53 -6.28 -4.40
CA ILE A 289 -18.81 -6.51 -3.14
C ILE A 289 -18.68 -5.19 -2.37
N GLU A 290 -18.28 -4.10 -3.02
CA GLU A 290 -18.16 -2.76 -2.42
C GLU A 290 -19.52 -2.24 -1.91
N GLU A 291 -20.60 -2.48 -2.65
CA GLU A 291 -21.97 -2.13 -2.26
C GLU A 291 -22.55 -3.06 -1.17
N GLY A 292 -21.86 -4.16 -0.83
CA GLY A 292 -22.29 -5.11 0.19
C GLY A 292 -23.40 -6.08 -0.25
N ASP A 293 -23.53 -6.32 -1.56
CA ASP A 293 -24.44 -7.30 -2.17
C ASP A 293 -23.67 -8.58 -2.58
N TYR A 294 -23.12 -9.26 -1.57
CA TYR A 294 -22.21 -10.39 -1.72
C TYR A 294 -22.83 -11.59 -2.45
N THR A 295 -24.14 -11.83 -2.27
CA THR A 295 -24.85 -12.93 -2.94
C THR A 295 -24.98 -12.69 -4.44
N ARG A 296 -25.23 -11.45 -4.88
CA ARG A 296 -25.26 -11.15 -6.31
C ARG A 296 -23.86 -11.18 -6.91
N ALA A 297 -22.82 -10.75 -6.19
CA ALA A 297 -21.44 -10.89 -6.62
C ALA A 297 -21.05 -12.38 -6.83
N GLU A 298 -21.35 -13.24 -5.86
CA GLU A 298 -21.11 -14.69 -5.95
C GLU A 298 -21.83 -15.33 -7.15
N ASN A 299 -23.08 -14.93 -7.40
CA ASN A 299 -23.83 -15.40 -8.57
C ASN A 299 -23.20 -14.96 -9.91
N ILE A 300 -22.55 -13.80 -9.96
CA ILE A 300 -21.80 -13.40 -11.14
C ILE A 300 -20.57 -14.31 -11.34
N TYR A 301 -19.83 -14.62 -10.27
CA TYR A 301 -18.70 -15.57 -10.34
C TYR A 301 -19.15 -16.97 -10.80
N LYS A 302 -20.27 -17.50 -10.27
CA LYS A 302 -20.87 -18.77 -10.72
C LYS A 302 -21.21 -18.75 -12.20
N ASN A 303 -21.80 -17.66 -12.68
CA ASN A 303 -22.17 -17.51 -14.09
C ASN A 303 -20.93 -17.44 -15.00
N ILE A 304 -19.87 -16.76 -14.57
CA ILE A 304 -18.60 -16.70 -15.32
C ILE A 304 -17.97 -18.09 -15.39
N SER A 305 -17.84 -18.80 -14.26
CA SER A 305 -17.26 -20.15 -14.20
C SER A 305 -18.07 -21.17 -15.01
N ARG A 306 -19.40 -21.07 -15.02
CA ARG A 306 -20.26 -21.92 -15.86
C ARG A 306 -20.05 -21.66 -17.35
N ILE A 307 -19.85 -20.40 -17.74
CA ILE A 307 -19.62 -20.02 -19.14
C ILE A 307 -18.18 -20.34 -19.55
N ASN A 308 -17.20 -20.23 -18.64
CA ASN A 308 -15.80 -20.54 -18.89
C ASN A 308 -15.19 -21.36 -17.74
N PRO A 309 -15.28 -22.70 -17.78
CA PRO A 309 -14.80 -23.56 -16.70
C PRO A 309 -13.28 -23.52 -16.47
N SER A 310 -12.50 -22.93 -17.38
CA SER A 310 -11.04 -22.87 -17.28
C SER A 310 -10.52 -21.68 -16.47
N ILE A 311 -11.40 -20.72 -16.13
CA ILE A 311 -11.04 -19.56 -15.31
C ILE A 311 -10.98 -19.97 -13.84
N ASP A 312 -9.82 -19.73 -13.22
CA ASP A 312 -9.66 -19.91 -11.78
C ASP A 312 -10.25 -18.71 -11.06
N LEU A 313 -11.39 -18.92 -10.41
CA LEU A 313 -12.07 -17.94 -9.54
C LEU A 313 -12.11 -18.40 -8.08
N SER A 314 -11.24 -19.33 -7.69
CA SER A 314 -11.22 -19.91 -6.34
C SER A 314 -11.13 -18.83 -5.26
N LYS A 315 -10.23 -17.85 -5.44
CA LYS A 315 -10.03 -16.74 -4.51
C LYS A 315 -11.25 -15.83 -4.42
N GLU A 316 -11.89 -15.53 -5.54
CA GLU A 316 -13.09 -14.70 -5.64
C GLU A 316 -14.28 -15.38 -4.98
N PHE A 317 -14.41 -16.71 -5.14
CA PHE A 317 -15.40 -17.49 -4.41
C PHE A 317 -15.12 -17.53 -2.91
N ASP A 318 -13.88 -17.73 -2.49
CA ASP A 318 -13.52 -17.75 -1.08
C ASP A 318 -13.80 -16.39 -0.41
N LYS A 319 -13.45 -15.28 -1.09
CA LYS A 319 -13.77 -13.91 -0.66
C LYS A 319 -15.28 -13.69 -0.57
N ALA A 320 -16.05 -14.03 -1.61
CA ALA A 320 -17.50 -13.82 -1.60
C ALA A 320 -18.18 -14.68 -0.52
N ASN A 321 -17.76 -15.93 -0.35
CA ASN A 321 -18.31 -16.84 0.65
C ASN A 321 -18.00 -16.40 2.08
N SER A 322 -16.80 -15.89 2.35
CA SER A 322 -16.45 -15.37 3.68
C SER A 322 -17.29 -14.14 4.02
N LEU A 323 -17.50 -13.23 3.05
CA LEU A 323 -18.34 -12.05 3.22
C LEU A 323 -19.83 -12.40 3.39
N ILE A 324 -20.36 -13.38 2.64
CA ILE A 324 -21.73 -13.88 2.84
C ILE A 324 -21.90 -14.46 4.25
N LYS A 325 -20.93 -15.24 4.73
CA LYS A 325 -20.96 -15.78 6.10
C LYS A 325 -20.92 -14.66 7.14
N SER A 326 -20.05 -13.68 6.97
CA SER A 326 -19.94 -12.49 7.82
C SER A 326 -21.26 -11.71 7.90
N ASP A 327 -21.87 -11.41 6.74
CA ASP A 327 -23.14 -10.70 6.66
C ASP A 327 -24.29 -11.50 7.31
N ASN A 328 -24.28 -12.83 7.16
CA ASN A 328 -25.24 -13.69 7.85
C ASN A 328 -25.03 -13.71 9.37
N TYR A 329 -23.78 -13.69 9.86
CA TYR A 329 -23.52 -13.57 11.29
C TYR A 329 -24.05 -12.25 11.85
N PHE A 330 -23.83 -11.14 11.14
CA PHE A 330 -24.39 -9.84 11.53
C PHE A 330 -25.93 -9.83 11.53
N LYS A 331 -26.57 -10.44 10.53
CA LYS A 331 -28.04 -10.58 10.48
C LYS A 331 -28.58 -11.48 11.59
N ASN A 332 -27.87 -12.57 11.90
CA ASN A 332 -28.24 -13.48 13.00
C ASN A 332 -28.15 -12.75 14.34
N ALA A 333 -27.05 -12.03 14.59
CA ALA A 333 -26.89 -11.23 15.78
C ALA A 333 -28.04 -10.25 15.97
N ASN A 334 -28.45 -9.53 14.91
CA ASN A 334 -29.58 -8.61 15.01
C ASN A 334 -30.90 -9.30 15.37
N ARG A 335 -31.12 -10.54 14.93
CA ARG A 335 -32.29 -11.34 15.34
C ARG A 335 -32.17 -11.80 16.80
N GLU A 336 -31.00 -12.30 17.19
CA GLU A 336 -30.70 -12.73 18.56
C GLU A 336 -30.88 -11.56 19.56
N VAL A 337 -30.51 -10.34 19.18
CA VAL A 337 -30.79 -9.14 19.99
C VAL A 337 -32.29 -8.89 20.15
N LEU A 338 -33.08 -9.01 19.08
CA LEU A 338 -34.54 -8.84 19.15
C LEU A 338 -35.23 -9.91 19.99
N ASP A 339 -34.69 -11.13 19.96
CA ASP A 339 -35.18 -12.27 20.74
C ASP A 339 -34.71 -12.21 22.22
N GLY A 340 -33.79 -11.29 22.55
CA GLY A 340 -33.24 -11.09 23.89
C GLY A 340 -32.06 -12.02 24.25
N ASP A 341 -31.58 -12.78 23.26
CA ASP A 341 -30.49 -13.74 23.38
C ASP A 341 -29.11 -13.05 23.23
N TYR A 342 -28.83 -12.09 24.10
CA TYR A 342 -27.66 -11.21 24.00
C TYR A 342 -26.31 -11.94 23.98
N ILE A 343 -26.18 -13.09 24.63
CA ILE A 343 -24.94 -13.88 24.62
C ILE A 343 -24.71 -14.54 23.25
N GLU A 344 -25.75 -15.05 22.60
CA GLU A 344 -25.61 -15.60 21.25
C GLU A 344 -25.37 -14.47 20.25
N ALA A 345 -26.02 -13.32 20.43
CA ALA A 345 -25.74 -12.12 19.63
C ALA A 345 -24.27 -11.72 19.67
N VAL A 346 -23.64 -11.67 20.86
CA VAL A 346 -22.20 -11.40 21.01
C VAL A 346 -21.36 -12.43 20.26
N LYS A 347 -21.65 -13.73 20.39
CA LYS A 347 -20.93 -14.79 19.66
C LYS A 347 -21.07 -14.66 18.14
N SER A 348 -22.23 -14.25 17.65
CA SER A 348 -22.48 -14.00 16.24
C SER A 348 -21.72 -12.76 15.76
N LEU A 349 -21.76 -11.64 16.50
CA LEU A 349 -21.01 -10.42 16.15
C LEU A 349 -19.50 -10.65 16.11
N ASN A 350 -18.95 -11.44 17.03
CA ASN A 350 -17.52 -11.79 17.05
C ASN A 350 -17.05 -12.63 15.85
N LYS A 351 -17.98 -13.17 15.04
CA LYS A 351 -17.67 -13.88 13.80
C LYS A 351 -17.74 -12.98 12.56
N VAL A 352 -18.13 -11.72 12.71
CA VAL A 352 -18.09 -10.71 11.63
C VAL A 352 -16.63 -10.34 11.38
N ILE A 353 -16.19 -10.43 10.12
CA ILE A 353 -14.78 -10.27 9.76
C ILE A 353 -14.45 -8.83 9.32
N PRO A 354 -13.21 -8.34 9.51
CA PRO A 354 -12.82 -6.98 9.12
C PRO A 354 -13.03 -6.65 7.63
N GLN A 355 -12.96 -7.66 6.75
CA GLN A 355 -13.15 -7.50 5.31
C GLN A 355 -14.61 -7.18 4.93
N ASP A 356 -15.57 -7.40 5.83
CA ASP A 356 -16.96 -6.96 5.70
C ASP A 356 -17.09 -5.52 6.20
N GLU A 357 -16.52 -4.57 5.44
CA GLU A 357 -16.43 -3.15 5.82
C GLU A 357 -17.80 -2.53 6.15
N LYS A 358 -18.87 -3.03 5.51
CA LYS A 358 -20.25 -2.58 5.71
C LYS A 358 -20.76 -2.87 7.13
N ASN A 359 -20.43 -4.05 7.66
CA ASN A 359 -20.98 -4.56 8.91
C ASN A 359 -19.98 -4.57 10.07
N PHE A 360 -18.67 -4.59 9.82
CA PHE A 360 -17.66 -4.76 10.86
C PHE A 360 -17.67 -3.65 11.92
N THR A 361 -17.70 -2.38 11.51
CA THR A 361 -17.79 -1.24 12.45
C THR A 361 -19.08 -1.30 13.27
N LYS A 362 -20.21 -1.57 12.61
CA LYS A 362 -21.52 -1.70 13.26
C LYS A 362 -21.58 -2.88 14.23
N ALA A 363 -20.84 -3.94 13.94
CA ALA A 363 -20.71 -5.08 14.83
C ALA A 363 -19.94 -4.69 16.10
N GLY A 364 -18.87 -3.91 15.97
CA GLY A 364 -18.14 -3.34 17.09
C GLY A 364 -18.99 -2.45 17.99
N GLU A 365 -19.73 -1.50 17.40
CA GLU A 365 -20.66 -0.62 18.14
C GLU A 365 -21.72 -1.42 18.91
N LYS A 366 -22.31 -2.44 18.28
CA LYS A 366 -23.30 -3.32 18.91
C LYS A 366 -22.68 -4.19 20.02
N LEU A 367 -21.43 -4.61 19.89
CA LEU A 367 -20.75 -5.37 20.94
C LEU A 367 -20.59 -4.53 22.20
N GLU A 368 -20.24 -3.25 22.06
CA GLU A 368 -20.13 -2.31 23.19
C GLU A 368 -21.49 -2.08 23.87
N GLU A 369 -22.55 -1.85 23.09
CA GLU A 369 -23.92 -1.71 23.61
C GLU A 369 -24.39 -2.96 24.37
N LEU A 370 -24.15 -4.15 23.80
CA LEU A 370 -24.54 -5.42 24.41
C LEU A 370 -23.74 -5.73 25.67
N GLU A 371 -22.45 -5.36 25.70
CA GLU A 371 -21.63 -5.46 26.91
C GLU A 371 -22.28 -4.68 28.05
N ASP A 372 -22.64 -3.42 27.83
CA ASP A 372 -23.27 -2.59 28.86
C ASP A 372 -24.58 -3.19 29.37
N ILE A 373 -25.45 -3.65 28.47
CA ILE A 373 -26.73 -4.27 28.81
C ILE A 373 -26.52 -5.54 29.66
N ILE A 374 -25.60 -6.41 29.23
CA ILE A 374 -25.33 -7.69 29.91
C ILE A 374 -24.71 -7.45 31.29
N LEU A 375 -23.72 -6.55 31.39
CA LEU A 375 -23.06 -6.25 32.65
C LEU A 375 -24.01 -5.56 33.63
N GLN A 376 -24.84 -4.61 33.18
CA GLN A 376 -25.88 -4.01 34.01
C GLN A 376 -26.88 -5.03 34.54
N LYS A 377 -27.30 -5.98 33.69
CA LYS A 377 -28.21 -7.06 34.10
C LYS A 377 -27.58 -7.95 35.17
N ALA A 378 -26.29 -8.28 35.02
CA ALA A 378 -25.56 -9.06 36.02
C ALA A 378 -25.42 -8.31 37.37
N ILE A 379 -25.08 -7.03 37.33
CA ILE A 379 -25.04 -6.15 38.51
C ILE A 379 -26.42 -6.08 39.17
N GLY A 380 -27.49 -6.00 38.37
CA GLY A 380 -28.87 -6.02 38.86
C GLY A 380 -29.25 -7.31 39.58
N PHE A 381 -28.81 -8.48 39.11
CA PHE A 381 -28.96 -9.74 39.83
C PHE A 381 -28.20 -9.72 41.16
N TYR A 382 -26.96 -9.24 41.16
CA TYR A 382 -26.14 -9.16 42.35
C TYR A 382 -26.78 -8.28 43.44
N HIS A 383 -27.29 -7.10 43.09
CA HIS A 383 -27.98 -6.20 44.04
C HIS A 383 -29.29 -6.77 44.60
N LYS A 384 -29.95 -7.66 43.86
CA LYS A 384 -31.14 -8.38 44.34
C LYS A 384 -30.80 -9.58 45.24
N GLY A 385 -29.51 -9.80 45.53
CA GLY A 385 -29.02 -10.95 46.30
C GLY A 385 -28.86 -12.23 45.49
N ASP A 386 -29.10 -12.19 44.17
CA ASP A 386 -29.02 -13.34 43.28
C ASP A 386 -27.61 -13.48 42.68
N LYS A 387 -26.68 -13.84 43.55
CA LYS A 387 -25.25 -13.89 43.21
C LYS A 387 -24.92 -14.97 42.18
N ASP A 388 -25.63 -16.09 42.20
CA ASP A 388 -25.36 -17.22 41.30
C ASP A 388 -25.73 -16.88 39.85
N ASN A 389 -26.89 -16.25 39.62
CA ASN A 389 -27.26 -15.80 38.28
C ASN A 389 -26.37 -14.66 37.78
N ALA A 390 -25.93 -13.75 38.67
CA ALA A 390 -24.97 -12.70 38.32
C ALA A 390 -23.62 -13.30 37.83
N ILE A 391 -23.06 -14.24 38.59
CA ILE A 391 -21.81 -14.93 38.23
C ILE A 391 -21.99 -15.76 36.96
N GLY A 392 -23.11 -16.48 36.85
CA GLY A 392 -23.43 -17.30 35.69
C GLY A 392 -23.45 -16.47 34.41
N LEU A 393 -24.18 -15.35 34.42
CA LEU A 393 -24.29 -14.46 33.27
C LEU A 393 -22.95 -13.86 32.85
N ILE A 394 -22.14 -13.39 33.81
CA ILE A 394 -20.82 -12.83 33.50
C ILE A 394 -19.87 -13.89 32.96
N LYS A 395 -19.88 -15.12 33.50
CA LYS A 395 -19.08 -16.22 32.95
C LYS A 395 -19.49 -16.57 31.53
N SER A 396 -20.79 -16.62 31.25
CA SER A 396 -21.30 -16.84 29.89
C SER A 396 -20.88 -15.74 28.93
N TYR A 397 -20.85 -14.48 29.39
CA TYR A 397 -20.35 -13.35 28.62
C TYR A 397 -18.85 -13.44 28.36
N ILE A 398 -18.02 -13.70 29.38
CA ILE A 398 -16.57 -13.91 29.22
C ILE A 398 -16.28 -15.09 28.27
N GLN A 399 -17.11 -16.13 28.28
CA GLN A 399 -16.96 -17.22 27.33
C GLN A 399 -17.22 -16.78 25.88
N ALA A 400 -18.14 -15.83 25.67
CA ALA A 400 -18.50 -15.29 24.36
C ALA A 400 -17.55 -14.17 23.90
N GLU A 401 -17.06 -13.34 24.83
CA GLU A 401 -16.09 -12.26 24.65
C GLU A 401 -14.94 -12.40 25.67
N PRO A 402 -13.95 -13.28 25.40
CA PRO A 402 -12.86 -13.57 26.34
C PRO A 402 -11.91 -12.41 26.60
N LEU A 403 -12.04 -11.31 25.86
CA LEU A 403 -11.18 -10.12 25.98
C LEU A 403 -11.83 -8.98 26.80
N SER A 404 -13.01 -9.21 27.41
CA SER A 404 -13.68 -8.19 28.22
C SER A 404 -13.06 -8.06 29.62
N VAL A 405 -12.21 -7.04 29.79
CA VAL A 405 -11.63 -6.67 31.09
C VAL A 405 -12.70 -6.22 32.09
N ARG A 406 -13.73 -5.49 31.62
CA ARG A 406 -14.85 -5.03 32.45
C ARG A 406 -15.60 -6.21 33.07
N ALA A 407 -15.88 -7.25 32.29
CA ALA A 407 -16.55 -8.45 32.78
C ALA A 407 -15.71 -9.21 33.82
N GLU A 408 -14.40 -9.37 33.58
CA GLU A 408 -13.49 -10.02 34.53
C GLU A 408 -13.41 -9.26 35.86
N ASN A 409 -13.31 -7.94 35.80
CA ASN A 409 -13.27 -7.08 36.99
C ASN A 409 -14.57 -7.19 37.81
N ILE A 410 -15.74 -7.14 37.16
CA ILE A 410 -17.02 -7.31 37.85
C ILE A 410 -17.12 -8.72 38.45
N LEU A 411 -16.69 -9.77 37.74
CA LEU A 411 -16.68 -11.13 38.28
C LEU A 411 -15.82 -11.24 39.54
N LYS A 412 -14.66 -10.58 39.56
CA LYS A 412 -13.77 -10.53 40.71
C LYS A 412 -14.42 -9.78 41.88
N ASP A 413 -15.00 -8.61 41.62
CA ASP A 413 -15.64 -7.77 42.62
C ASP A 413 -16.87 -8.45 43.27
N ILE A 414 -17.68 -9.17 42.46
CA ILE A 414 -18.78 -10.00 42.97
C ILE A 414 -18.26 -11.12 43.88
N LYS A 415 -17.18 -11.80 43.49
CA LYS A 415 -16.60 -12.89 44.29
C LYS A 415 -16.15 -12.43 45.68
N VAL A 416 -15.57 -11.22 45.78
CA VAL A 416 -15.11 -10.64 47.06
C VAL A 416 -16.17 -9.80 47.78
N ASN A 417 -17.43 -9.84 47.34
CA ASN A 417 -18.57 -9.12 47.93
C ASN A 417 -18.39 -7.60 48.02
N LYS A 418 -17.76 -6.99 47.02
CA LYS A 418 -17.61 -5.54 46.95
C LYS A 418 -18.92 -4.88 46.52
N ASN A 419 -19.22 -3.72 47.08
CA ASN A 419 -20.43 -2.98 46.71
C ASN A 419 -20.27 -2.42 45.28
N LEU A 420 -21.10 -2.90 44.35
CA LEU A 420 -21.08 -2.43 42.96
C LEU A 420 -21.97 -1.18 42.81
N ILE A 421 -21.63 -0.28 41.90
CA ILE A 421 -22.47 0.89 41.57
C ILE A 421 -23.18 0.60 40.24
N LYS A 422 -24.40 1.10 40.05
CA LYS A 422 -25.09 1.04 38.74
C LYS A 422 -24.22 1.71 37.68
N VAL A 423 -24.01 1.03 36.55
CA VAL A 423 -23.23 1.55 35.40
C VAL A 423 -23.79 2.90 34.88
N SER A 424 -25.06 3.21 35.16
CA SER A 424 -25.72 4.46 34.75
C SER A 424 -25.52 5.67 35.68
N GLU A 425 -24.85 5.53 36.83
CA GLU A 425 -24.65 6.64 37.79
C GLU A 425 -23.25 7.28 37.70
N VAL A 426 -22.46 6.93 36.68
CA VAL A 426 -21.19 7.58 36.34
C VAL A 426 -21.31 8.17 34.94
N ILE A 427 -22.20 9.14 34.79
CA ILE A 427 -22.11 10.16 33.73
C ILE A 427 -22.05 11.51 34.45
N ASP A 428 -21.01 11.68 35.26
CA ASP A 428 -20.46 13.01 35.53
C ASP A 428 -19.32 13.20 34.54
N GLU A 429 -19.32 14.34 33.85
CA GLU A 429 -18.43 14.72 32.73
C GLU A 429 -16.93 14.83 33.10
N ASP A 430 -16.49 14.31 34.26
CA ASP A 430 -15.11 14.34 34.74
C ASP A 430 -14.59 12.95 35.15
N TYR A 431 -14.76 11.92 34.31
CA TYR A 431 -13.99 10.68 34.45
C TYR A 431 -12.63 10.87 33.75
N GLU A 432 -11.62 11.33 34.50
CA GLU A 432 -10.23 11.09 34.12
C GLU A 432 -10.08 9.60 33.82
N LYS A 433 -9.80 9.28 32.55
CA LYS A 433 -9.49 7.92 32.07
C LYS A 433 -8.53 7.28 33.06
N SER A 434 -9.02 6.31 33.83
CA SER A 434 -8.17 5.52 34.69
C SER A 434 -7.08 4.87 33.83
N THR A 435 -5.85 4.84 34.33
CA THR A 435 -4.70 4.24 33.62
C THR A 435 -4.90 2.77 33.25
N ASP A 436 -5.85 2.09 33.92
CA ASP A 436 -6.17 0.69 33.69
C ASP A 436 -7.04 0.48 32.45
N ASP A 437 -7.99 1.38 32.15
CA ASP A 437 -8.81 1.30 30.93
C ASP A 437 -7.99 1.65 29.68
N ALA A 438 -7.07 2.61 29.78
CA ALA A 438 -6.14 2.95 28.69
C ALA A 438 -5.19 1.79 28.37
N ASN A 439 -4.72 1.06 29.40
CA ASN A 439 -3.90 -0.13 29.23
C ASN A 439 -4.72 -1.34 28.73
N ALA A 440 -5.98 -1.47 29.11
CA ALA A 440 -6.87 -2.52 28.60
C ALA A 440 -7.21 -2.33 27.11
N VAL A 441 -7.49 -1.09 26.69
CA VAL A 441 -7.70 -0.74 25.28
C VAL A 441 -6.43 -1.01 24.46
N SER A 442 -5.25 -0.60 24.95
CA SER A 442 -3.99 -0.84 24.26
C SER A 442 -3.64 -2.34 24.15
N MET A 443 -3.99 -3.15 25.16
CA MET A 443 -3.78 -4.61 25.13
C MET A 443 -4.76 -5.32 24.20
N LYS A 444 -6.00 -4.83 24.08
CA LYS A 444 -6.99 -5.35 23.11
C LYS A 444 -6.57 -5.03 21.67
N GLU A 445 -6.10 -3.80 21.42
CA GLU A 445 -5.51 -3.40 20.14
C GLU A 445 -4.27 -4.26 19.81
N LEU A 446 -3.37 -4.45 20.77
CA LEU A 446 -2.18 -5.28 20.61
C LEU A 446 -2.54 -6.74 20.28
N ALA A 447 -3.44 -7.35 21.04
CA ALA A 447 -3.90 -8.71 20.82
C ALA A 447 -4.60 -8.89 19.46
N GLY A 448 -5.37 -7.89 19.03
CA GLY A 448 -5.99 -7.86 17.71
C GLY A 448 -4.96 -7.72 16.58
N SER A 449 -3.97 -6.84 16.75
CA SER A 449 -2.90 -6.62 15.75
C SER A 449 -2.00 -7.82 15.53
N LEU A 450 -1.87 -8.69 16.54
CA LEU A 450 -1.06 -9.90 16.48
C LEU A 450 -1.79 -11.07 15.81
N LEU A 451 -3.12 -11.09 15.81
CA LEU A 451 -3.91 -12.20 15.29
C LEU A 451 -3.74 -12.36 13.77
N ASN A 452 -3.58 -13.60 13.30
CA ASN A 452 -3.38 -13.95 11.89
C ASN A 452 -2.11 -13.34 11.25
N THR A 453 -1.13 -12.98 12.07
CA THR A 453 0.15 -12.43 11.59
C THR A 453 1.27 -13.46 11.63
N TYR A 454 2.25 -13.27 10.73
CA TYR A 454 3.54 -13.94 10.83
C TYR A 454 4.47 -13.13 11.73
N GLN A 455 5.07 -13.81 12.70
CA GLN A 455 6.02 -13.25 13.64
C GLN A 455 7.29 -14.10 13.69
N LYS A 456 8.34 -13.57 14.32
CA LYS A 456 9.56 -14.32 14.63
C LYS A 456 9.86 -14.21 16.11
N VAL A 457 10.47 -15.25 16.66
CA VAL A 457 11.02 -15.19 18.02
C VAL A 457 12.15 -14.17 18.06
N THR A 458 12.04 -13.14 18.90
CA THR A 458 13.05 -12.08 19.06
C THR A 458 14.04 -12.38 20.19
N MET A 459 13.64 -13.17 21.18
CA MET A 459 14.50 -13.58 22.30
C MET A 459 15.37 -14.80 21.97
N LYS A 460 16.53 -14.92 22.64
CA LYS A 460 17.51 -16.00 22.41
C LYS A 460 16.89 -17.40 22.45
N MET A 461 16.01 -17.63 23.43
CA MET A 461 15.20 -18.85 23.58
C MET A 461 13.81 -18.45 24.09
N ALA A 462 12.77 -18.95 23.42
CA ALA A 462 11.38 -18.74 23.78
C ALA A 462 10.70 -20.07 24.14
N ASN A 463 10.01 -20.08 25.28
CA ASN A 463 9.25 -21.25 25.70
C ASN A 463 7.92 -21.30 24.96
N LEU A 464 7.70 -22.40 24.23
CA LEU A 464 6.40 -22.75 23.67
C LEU A 464 5.70 -23.69 24.66
N ARG A 465 4.50 -23.32 25.11
CA ARG A 465 3.79 -23.97 26.23
C ARG A 465 2.50 -24.64 25.80
N LYS A 466 2.02 -25.60 26.60
CA LYS A 466 0.73 -26.27 26.37
C LYS A 466 -0.47 -25.35 26.56
N GLU A 467 -0.40 -24.45 27.54
CA GLU A 467 -1.46 -23.50 27.87
C GLU A 467 -0.95 -22.06 27.91
N ALA A 468 -1.88 -21.11 27.82
CA ALA A 468 -1.62 -19.67 27.91
C ALA A 468 -1.39 -19.25 29.36
N ASP A 469 -0.31 -19.77 29.95
CA ASP A 469 0.09 -19.60 31.33
C ASP A 469 1.62 -19.73 31.46
N ALA A 470 2.24 -18.89 32.28
CA ALA A 470 3.68 -18.93 32.54
C ALA A 470 4.13 -20.18 33.29
N ASP A 471 3.24 -20.83 34.02
CA ASP A 471 3.52 -22.04 34.80
C ASP A 471 3.16 -23.33 34.04
N SER A 472 2.56 -23.23 32.84
CA SER A 472 2.24 -24.37 32.00
C SER A 472 3.49 -25.13 31.53
N ASP A 473 3.37 -26.45 31.37
CA ASP A 473 4.37 -27.32 30.73
C ASP A 473 4.90 -26.74 29.42
N ILE A 474 6.22 -26.82 29.26
CA ILE A 474 6.93 -26.43 28.03
C ILE A 474 6.89 -27.60 27.05
N ILE A 475 6.38 -27.36 25.85
CA ILE A 475 6.39 -28.30 24.73
C ILE A 475 7.79 -28.36 24.13
N THR A 476 8.37 -27.20 23.85
CA THR A 476 9.72 -27.06 23.32
C THR A 476 10.21 -25.63 23.53
N THR A 477 11.50 -25.41 23.29
CA THR A 477 12.11 -24.09 23.26
C THR A 477 12.43 -23.72 21.83
N LEU A 478 12.01 -22.54 21.41
CA LEU A 478 12.24 -22.02 20.08
C LEU A 478 13.43 -21.04 20.11
N PRO A 479 14.48 -21.29 19.33
CA PRO A 479 15.59 -20.35 19.20
C PRO A 479 15.15 -19.07 18.46
N GLN A 480 15.89 -17.99 18.69
CA GLN A 480 15.70 -16.71 18.01
C GLN A 480 15.62 -16.88 16.49
N GLY A 481 14.70 -16.17 15.84
CA GLY A 481 14.47 -16.25 14.40
C GLY A 481 13.50 -17.36 13.96
N SER A 482 13.07 -18.26 14.86
CA SER A 482 12.02 -19.24 14.56
C SER A 482 10.73 -18.54 14.10
N GLU A 483 10.15 -19.05 13.02
CA GLU A 483 8.96 -18.46 12.38
C GLU A 483 7.69 -18.93 13.08
N LEU A 484 6.74 -18.02 13.24
CA LEU A 484 5.51 -18.23 13.98
C LEU A 484 4.35 -17.67 13.17
N TYR A 485 3.26 -18.43 13.06
CA TYR A 485 1.98 -17.92 12.60
C TYR A 485 1.01 -17.91 13.78
N ILE A 486 0.44 -16.74 14.11
CA ILE A 486 -0.45 -16.58 15.27
C ILE A 486 -1.89 -16.88 14.86
N GLU A 487 -2.45 -17.96 15.40
CA GLU A 487 -3.84 -18.37 15.13
C GLU A 487 -4.82 -17.87 16.18
N LYS A 488 -4.37 -17.66 17.43
CA LYS A 488 -5.21 -17.16 18.53
C LYS A 488 -4.41 -16.26 19.47
N THR A 489 -5.08 -15.34 20.13
CA THR A 489 -4.51 -14.51 21.20
C THR A 489 -5.35 -14.60 22.46
N LYS A 490 -4.71 -14.46 23.63
CA LYS A 490 -5.35 -14.42 24.95
C LYS A 490 -4.62 -13.41 25.82
N ILE A 491 -5.34 -12.45 26.38
CA ILE A 491 -4.75 -11.45 27.28
C ILE A 491 -4.60 -12.06 28.68
N GLU A 492 -3.46 -11.80 29.33
CA GLU A 492 -3.20 -12.14 30.73
C GLU A 492 -2.93 -10.85 31.51
N GLY A 493 -3.94 -10.40 32.26
CA GLY A 493 -3.90 -9.13 32.99
C GLY A 493 -3.68 -7.93 32.06
N SER A 494 -2.97 -6.91 32.54
CA SER A 494 -2.71 -5.68 31.76
C SER A 494 -1.34 -5.63 31.10
N THR A 495 -0.59 -6.74 31.06
CA THR A 495 0.85 -6.68 30.70
C THR A 495 1.32 -7.73 29.69
N ARG A 496 0.51 -8.73 29.34
CA ARG A 496 0.94 -9.85 28.50
C ARG A 496 -0.19 -10.33 27.60
N VAL A 497 0.16 -10.64 26.36
CA VAL A 497 -0.71 -11.35 25.41
C VAL A 497 -0.06 -12.69 25.10
N TRP A 498 -0.75 -13.78 25.39
CA TRP A 498 -0.40 -15.12 24.93
C TRP A 498 -0.87 -15.32 23.50
N CYS A 499 -0.01 -15.87 22.65
CA CYS A 499 -0.26 -16.14 21.25
C CYS A 499 -0.20 -17.65 21.04
N TYR A 500 -1.28 -18.26 20.55
CA TYR A 500 -1.25 -19.65 20.09
C TYR A 500 -0.72 -19.67 18.67
N VAL A 501 0.37 -20.41 18.46
CA VAL A 501 1.15 -20.34 17.22
C VAL A 501 1.33 -21.69 16.57
N GLN A 502 1.35 -21.69 15.24
CA GLN A 502 2.06 -22.69 14.45
C GLN A 502 3.51 -22.21 14.32
N ALA A 503 4.43 -22.91 14.98
CA ALA A 503 5.84 -22.53 15.06
C ALA A 503 6.72 -23.46 14.22
N LYS A 504 7.64 -22.92 13.44
CA LYS A 504 8.71 -23.69 12.78
C LYS A 504 10.04 -23.38 13.44
N ASN A 505 10.62 -24.39 14.10
CA ASN A 505 11.93 -24.26 14.73
C ASN A 505 13.01 -24.15 13.65
N ILE A 506 13.84 -23.11 13.73
CA ILE A 506 14.84 -22.80 12.69
C ILE A 506 16.01 -23.79 12.65
N GLU A 507 16.35 -24.44 13.76
CA GLU A 507 17.51 -25.33 13.85
C GLU A 507 17.21 -26.74 13.34
N ASN A 508 15.97 -27.22 13.53
CA ASN A 508 15.59 -28.60 13.18
C ASN A 508 14.42 -28.69 12.18
N GLU A 509 13.91 -27.55 11.71
CA GLU A 509 12.82 -27.40 10.76
C GLU A 509 11.47 -28.05 11.15
N LYS A 510 11.35 -28.60 12.37
CA LYS A 510 10.11 -29.22 12.83
C LYS A 510 9.08 -28.16 13.19
N SER A 511 7.83 -28.50 12.90
CA SER A 511 6.67 -27.68 13.26
C SER A 511 6.08 -28.10 14.61
N TYR A 512 5.72 -27.12 15.42
CA TYR A 512 5.12 -27.29 16.73
C TYR A 512 3.89 -26.38 16.87
N TYR A 513 2.97 -26.74 17.76
CA TYR A 513 1.84 -25.90 18.14
C TYR A 513 1.88 -25.64 19.64
N GLY A 514 1.55 -24.43 20.05
CA GLY A 514 1.48 -24.08 21.47
C GLY A 514 1.37 -22.58 21.72
N TRP A 515 1.38 -22.22 23.00
CA TRP A 515 1.26 -20.84 23.45
C TRP A 515 2.62 -20.21 23.71
N ILE A 516 2.80 -18.98 23.24
CA ILE A 516 4.02 -18.19 23.37
C ILE A 516 3.67 -16.75 23.77
N SER A 517 4.46 -16.13 24.63
CA SER A 517 4.19 -14.76 25.12
C SER A 517 4.55 -13.71 24.05
N ASN A 518 3.73 -12.68 23.86
CA ASN A 518 4.03 -11.57 22.96
C ASN A 518 5.37 -10.87 23.30
N LYS A 519 5.78 -10.92 24.58
CA LYS A 519 7.06 -10.37 25.05
C LYS A 519 8.29 -11.04 24.44
N VAL A 520 8.14 -12.19 23.79
CA VAL A 520 9.24 -12.88 23.08
C VAL A 520 9.15 -12.73 21.56
N LEU A 521 8.16 -11.98 21.07
CA LEU A 521 7.86 -11.71 19.66
C LEU A 521 8.16 -10.27 19.27
N MET A 522 8.07 -9.38 20.25
CA MET A 522 8.34 -7.95 20.14
C MET A 522 9.57 -7.64 21.02
N PRO A 523 10.51 -6.79 20.58
CA PRO A 523 11.62 -6.35 21.42
C PRO A 523 11.14 -5.56 22.65
#